data_AF-A0A918F0L1-F1
#
_entry.id   AF-A0A918F0L1-F1
#
_cell.length_a   1.000
_cell.length_b   1.000
_cell.length_c   1.000
_cell.angle_alpha   90.00
_cell.angle_beta   90.00
_cell.angle_gamma   90.00
#
_symmetry.space_group_name_H-M   'P 1'
#
loop_
_entity.id
_entity.type
_entity.pdbx_description
1 polymer ?
#
loop_
_entity_poly.entity_id
_entity_poly.type
_entity_poly.pdbx_seq_one_letter_code
_entity_poly.pdbx_strand_id
1 'polypeptide(L)'
;METRPQSPQPPGAPRWAAMFYDPASASWRLGAESPDRTPVLYAIGEMAQVKRARGDEVTVALWGPQDGAWRRFDASAADAAPQPPPSEDAVRPASGKLAERMQDRRHQVLMAGLSKAGLYDLTPDDVTAVQTLVDRLDETTLRRVAHWMAVAGSGR
;
A
#
# COMPACT_ATOMS: atom_id res chain seq x y z
N MET A 1 3.48 -28.42 10.63
CA MET A 1 4.24 -27.18 10.83
C MET A 1 5.24 -27.08 9.70
N GLU A 2 4.87 -26.45 8.58
CA GLU A 2 5.79 -26.25 7.46
C GLU A 2 6.73 -25.09 7.82
N THR A 3 7.98 -25.42 8.11
CA THR A 3 9.01 -24.42 8.40
C THR A 3 9.28 -23.66 7.10
N ARG A 4 8.76 -22.42 6.99
CA ARG A 4 8.99 -21.56 5.82
C ARG A 4 10.50 -21.53 5.55
N PRO A 5 10.96 -21.80 4.31
CA PRO A 5 12.38 -21.81 4.00
C PRO A 5 13.02 -20.47 4.42
N GLN A 6 14.21 -20.50 4.99
CA GLN A 6 14.90 -19.28 5.40
C GLN A 6 15.63 -18.67 4.21
N SER A 7 15.36 -17.40 3.94
CA SER A 7 16.04 -16.64 2.89
C SER A 7 17.45 -16.25 3.31
N PRO A 8 18.46 -16.36 2.44
CA PRO A 8 19.79 -15.82 2.69
C PRO A 8 19.78 -14.28 2.61
N GLN A 9 20.78 -13.66 3.22
CA GLN A 9 21.01 -12.22 3.11
C GLN A 9 21.41 -11.85 1.67
N PRO A 10 20.84 -10.77 1.09
CA PRO A 10 21.26 -10.27 -0.21
C PRO A 10 22.74 -9.80 -0.21
N PRO A 11 23.45 -9.97 -1.34
CA PRO A 11 24.82 -9.47 -1.48
C PRO A 11 24.86 -7.94 -1.65
N GLY A 12 25.97 -7.32 -1.23
CA GLY A 12 26.24 -5.90 -1.44
C GLY A 12 25.77 -4.97 -0.32
N ALA A 13 25.78 -3.66 -0.61
CA ALA A 13 25.42 -2.62 0.36
C ALA A 13 23.94 -2.68 0.74
N PRO A 14 23.59 -2.48 2.04
CA PRO A 14 22.20 -2.51 2.52
C PRO A 14 21.27 -1.58 1.76
N ARG A 15 20.25 -2.16 1.16
CA ARG A 15 19.17 -1.49 0.41
C ARG A 15 17.88 -2.30 0.60
N TRP A 16 16.74 -1.82 0.13
CA TRP A 16 15.54 -2.65 0.15
C TRP A 16 15.65 -3.72 -0.93
N ALA A 17 15.39 -4.97 -0.56
CA ALA A 17 15.49 -6.11 -1.46
C ALA A 17 14.40 -7.15 -1.15
N ALA A 18 13.74 -7.65 -2.20
CA ALA A 18 12.81 -8.76 -2.13
C ALA A 18 13.48 -10.03 -2.66
N MET A 19 13.64 -11.01 -1.78
CA MET A 19 14.07 -12.35 -2.14
C MET A 19 12.83 -13.20 -2.37
N PHE A 20 12.73 -13.85 -3.53
CA PHE A 20 11.63 -14.76 -3.86
C PHE A 20 12.15 -16.19 -3.88
N TYR A 21 11.39 -17.09 -3.28
CA TYR A 21 11.68 -18.51 -3.31
C TYR A 21 11.12 -19.12 -4.58
N ASP A 22 11.98 -19.78 -5.34
CA ASP A 22 11.61 -20.63 -6.46
C ASP A 22 11.52 -22.09 -5.99
N PRO A 23 10.31 -22.66 -5.88
CA PRO A 23 10.13 -24.04 -5.41
C PRO A 23 10.68 -25.06 -6.41
N ALA A 24 10.71 -24.76 -7.72
CA ALA A 24 11.21 -25.69 -8.73
C ALA A 24 12.72 -25.89 -8.63
N SER A 25 13.44 -24.82 -8.27
CA SER A 25 14.90 -24.82 -8.11
C SER A 25 15.33 -24.89 -6.64
N ALA A 26 14.39 -25.01 -5.70
CA ALA A 26 14.59 -24.92 -4.26
C ALA A 26 15.56 -23.80 -3.81
N SER A 27 15.51 -22.65 -4.47
CA SER A 27 16.50 -21.58 -4.29
C SER A 27 15.87 -20.20 -4.17
N TRP A 28 16.58 -19.30 -3.48
CA TRP A 28 16.19 -17.92 -3.32
C TRP A 28 16.81 -17.06 -4.41
N ARG A 29 16.01 -16.20 -5.02
CA ARG A 29 16.45 -15.25 -6.05
C ARG A 29 16.07 -13.83 -5.70
N LEU A 30 16.95 -12.89 -6.01
CA LEU A 30 16.64 -11.48 -5.91
C LEU A 30 15.64 -11.12 -7.02
N GLY A 31 14.43 -10.71 -6.65
CA GLY A 31 13.40 -10.32 -7.62
C GLY A 31 13.21 -8.81 -7.75
N ALA A 32 13.50 -8.05 -6.68
CA ALA A 32 13.47 -6.60 -6.73
C ALA A 32 14.48 -6.01 -5.74
N GLU A 33 15.14 -4.92 -6.13
CA GLU A 33 15.95 -4.10 -5.24
C GLU A 33 15.74 -2.62 -5.49
N SER A 34 15.84 -1.81 -4.45
CA SER A 34 15.75 -0.35 -4.54
C SER A 34 16.35 0.31 -3.30
N PRO A 35 16.87 1.54 -3.40
CA PRO A 35 17.18 2.36 -2.22
C PRO A 35 15.96 2.61 -1.32
N ASP A 36 14.75 2.64 -1.89
CA ASP A 36 13.49 2.91 -1.20
C ASP A 36 12.65 1.65 -0.96
N ARG A 37 11.88 1.60 0.13
CA ARG A 37 11.00 0.45 0.46
C ARG A 37 9.85 0.28 -0.52
N THR A 38 9.25 1.40 -0.94
CA THR A 38 7.99 1.43 -1.69
C THR A 38 8.05 0.70 -3.03
N PRO A 39 9.06 0.91 -3.89
CA PRO A 39 9.17 0.18 -5.16
C PRO A 39 9.31 -1.35 -4.97
N VAL A 40 9.98 -1.78 -3.90
CA VAL A 40 10.16 -3.21 -3.59
C VAL A 40 8.83 -3.83 -3.17
N LEU A 41 8.05 -3.16 -2.31
CA LEU A 41 6.71 -3.63 -1.92
C LEU A 41 5.75 -3.69 -3.12
N TYR A 42 5.81 -2.71 -4.02
CA TYR A 42 5.02 -2.71 -5.25
C TYR A 42 5.34 -3.93 -6.11
N ALA A 43 6.63 -4.21 -6.37
CA ALA A 43 7.06 -5.37 -7.14
C ALA A 43 6.63 -6.71 -6.50
N ILE A 44 6.67 -6.81 -5.16
CA ILE A 44 6.14 -7.97 -4.43
C ILE A 44 4.64 -8.15 -4.70
N GLY A 45 3.86 -7.07 -4.62
CA GLY A 45 2.42 -7.10 -4.90
C GLY A 45 2.09 -7.59 -6.30
N GLU A 46 2.74 -7.01 -7.32
CA GLU A 46 2.57 -7.39 -8.72
C GLU A 46 2.93 -8.86 -8.97
N MET A 47 4.09 -9.31 -8.46
CA MET A 47 4.51 -10.72 -8.59
C MET A 47 3.56 -11.68 -7.87
N ALA A 48 3.08 -11.30 -6.68
CA ALA A 48 2.10 -12.10 -5.95
C ALA A 48 0.78 -12.22 -6.72
N GLN A 49 0.32 -11.13 -7.33
CA GLN A 49 -0.89 -11.12 -8.15
C GLN A 49 -0.75 -12.01 -9.39
N VAL A 50 0.36 -11.89 -10.11
CA VAL A 50 0.64 -12.72 -11.30
C VAL A 50 0.73 -14.21 -10.94
N LYS A 51 1.41 -14.57 -9.85
CA LYS A 51 1.50 -15.97 -9.40
C LYS A 51 0.13 -16.50 -8.96
N ARG A 52 -0.62 -15.73 -8.17
CA ARG A 52 -1.96 -16.12 -7.73
C ARG A 52 -2.91 -16.33 -8.91
N ALA A 53 -2.85 -15.50 -9.94
CA ALA A 53 -3.65 -15.66 -11.16
C ALA A 53 -3.35 -16.99 -11.91
N ARG A 54 -2.16 -17.57 -11.71
CA ARG A 54 -1.75 -18.88 -12.23
C ARG A 54 -2.04 -20.04 -11.27
N GLY A 55 -2.61 -19.76 -10.09
CA GLY A 55 -2.81 -20.75 -9.03
C GLY A 55 -1.58 -21.03 -8.18
N ASP A 56 -0.50 -20.25 -8.35
CA ASP A 56 0.75 -20.42 -7.60
C ASP A 56 0.77 -19.55 -6.33
N GLU A 57 1.39 -20.07 -5.27
CA GLU A 57 1.71 -19.30 -4.08
C GLU A 57 3.10 -18.65 -4.19
N VAL A 58 3.22 -17.40 -3.72
CA VAL A 58 4.52 -16.71 -3.66
C VAL A 58 5.09 -16.80 -2.25
N THR A 59 6.31 -17.32 -2.13
CA THR A 59 7.10 -17.22 -0.90
C THR A 59 8.15 -16.14 -1.08
N VAL A 60 8.11 -15.12 -0.23
CA VAL A 60 8.95 -13.93 -0.30
C VAL A 60 9.55 -13.60 1.07
N ALA A 61 10.77 -13.08 1.08
CA ALA A 61 11.42 -12.49 2.25
C ALA A 61 11.87 -11.07 1.91
N LEU A 62 11.47 -10.11 2.74
CA LEU A 62 11.85 -8.72 2.58
C LEU A 62 13.09 -8.43 3.43
N TRP A 63 14.08 -7.81 2.80
CA TRP A 63 15.28 -7.32 3.44
C TRP A 63 15.37 -5.81 3.27
N GLY A 64 15.87 -5.12 4.28
CA GLY A 64 16.06 -3.68 4.24
C GLY A 64 17.20 -3.21 5.14
N PRO A 65 17.66 -1.97 4.96
CA PRO A 65 18.67 -1.38 5.82
C PRO A 65 18.03 -1.02 7.18
N GLN A 66 18.69 -1.44 8.26
CA GLN A 66 18.44 -0.93 9.60
C GLN A 66 19.78 -0.72 10.30
N ASP A 67 20.00 0.49 10.80
CA ASP A 67 21.26 0.88 11.47
C ASP A 67 22.51 0.59 10.60
N GLY A 68 22.37 0.73 9.28
CA GLY A 68 23.45 0.45 8.32
C GLY A 68 23.75 -1.04 8.10
N ALA A 69 22.94 -1.95 8.65
CA ALA A 69 23.04 -3.39 8.44
C ALA A 69 21.80 -3.95 7.73
N TRP A 70 21.93 -5.14 7.15
CA TRP A 70 20.80 -5.87 6.60
C TRP A 70 19.90 -6.38 7.72
N ARG A 71 18.60 -6.10 7.64
CA ARG A 71 17.59 -6.71 8.50
C ARG A 71 16.46 -7.31 7.68
N ARG A 72 15.98 -8.48 8.12
CA ARG A 72 14.81 -9.14 7.55
C ARG A 72 13.54 -8.55 8.17
N PHE A 73 12.61 -8.19 7.31
CA PHE A 73 11.28 -7.71 7.66
C PHE A 73 10.26 -8.77 7.27
N ASP A 74 9.32 -9.06 8.17
CA ASP A 74 8.20 -9.93 7.82
C ASP A 74 7.28 -9.18 6.86
N ALA A 75 7.28 -9.61 5.61
CA ALA A 75 6.26 -9.25 4.64
C ALA A 75 4.97 -9.99 5.00
N SER A 76 4.35 -9.64 6.13
CA SER A 76 2.97 -10.04 6.38
C SER A 76 2.11 -9.39 5.32
N ALA A 77 1.36 -10.20 4.59
CA ALA A 77 0.40 -9.76 3.57
C ALA A 77 -0.66 -8.77 4.11
N ALA A 78 -0.71 -8.55 5.44
CA ALA A 78 -1.54 -7.53 6.07
C ALA A 78 -1.02 -6.09 5.91
N ASP A 79 0.21 -5.88 5.46
CA ASP A 79 0.74 -4.55 5.05
C ASP A 79 0.57 -4.28 3.55
N ALA A 80 0.00 -5.25 2.80
CA ALA A 80 -0.47 -5.05 1.43
C ALA A 80 -1.87 -4.42 1.47
N ALA A 81 -1.93 -3.12 1.76
CA ALA A 81 -3.12 -2.32 1.62
C ALA A 81 -3.55 -2.21 0.12
N PRO A 82 -4.81 -1.82 -0.18
CA PRO A 82 -5.69 -2.44 -1.17
C PRO A 82 -5.22 -2.30 -2.62
N GLN A 83 -5.55 -3.31 -3.44
CA GLN A 83 -5.42 -3.29 -4.91
C GLN A 83 -5.95 -1.97 -5.50
N PRO A 84 -5.14 -1.23 -6.27
CA PRO A 84 -5.66 -0.20 -7.17
C PRO A 84 -6.28 -0.85 -8.42
N PRO A 85 -7.31 -0.24 -9.03
CA PRO A 85 -7.74 -0.63 -10.38
C PRO A 85 -6.58 -0.40 -11.38
N PRO A 86 -6.55 -1.12 -12.52
CA PRO A 86 -5.47 -0.98 -13.49
C PRO A 86 -5.50 0.46 -14.02
N SER A 87 -4.37 1.16 -13.92
CA SER A 87 -4.16 2.40 -14.65
C SER A 87 -2.85 2.25 -15.39
N GLU A 88 -2.98 2.09 -16.71
CA GLU A 88 -1.96 2.42 -17.69
C GLU A 88 -1.45 3.84 -17.35
N ASP A 89 -0.24 3.92 -16.82
CA ASP A 89 0.84 4.71 -17.42
C ASP A 89 2.02 4.78 -16.47
N ALA A 90 3.11 4.15 -16.90
CA ALA A 90 4.42 4.36 -16.34
C ALA A 90 4.86 5.83 -16.56
N VAL A 91 5.86 6.23 -15.77
CA VAL A 91 6.71 7.45 -15.87
C VAL A 91 6.39 8.55 -14.83
N ARG A 92 7.35 8.73 -13.91
CA ARG A 92 7.53 9.89 -13.00
C ARG A 92 8.20 11.05 -13.79
N PRO A 93 8.14 12.32 -13.35
CA PRO A 93 8.27 12.80 -11.97
C PRO A 93 6.96 13.49 -11.53
N ALA A 94 6.69 13.76 -10.26
CA ALA A 94 7.24 14.83 -9.43
C ALA A 94 6.26 14.94 -8.24
N SER A 95 6.63 15.65 -7.20
CA SER A 95 5.87 15.84 -5.95
C SER A 95 4.38 16.21 -6.12
N GLY A 96 3.97 16.74 -7.28
CA GLY A 96 2.57 16.96 -7.66
C GLY A 96 1.72 15.68 -7.68
N LYS A 97 2.21 14.59 -8.30
CA LYS A 97 1.52 13.28 -8.28
C LYS A 97 1.37 12.71 -6.88
N LEU A 98 2.25 13.09 -5.93
CA LEU A 98 2.11 12.66 -4.54
C LEU A 98 1.06 13.51 -3.81
N ALA A 99 1.10 14.83 -3.99
CA ALA A 99 0.11 15.74 -3.40
C ALA A 99 -1.31 15.42 -3.91
N GLU A 100 -1.47 15.19 -5.22
CA GLU A 100 -2.72 14.76 -5.85
C GLU A 100 -3.20 13.43 -5.27
N ARG A 101 -2.34 12.40 -5.21
CA ARG A 101 -2.71 11.11 -4.59
C ARG A 101 -3.06 11.21 -3.11
N MET A 102 -2.44 12.13 -2.37
CA MET A 102 -2.79 12.39 -0.97
C MET A 102 -4.14 13.12 -0.88
N GLN A 103 -4.41 14.06 -1.78
CA GLN A 103 -5.68 14.78 -1.88
C GLN A 103 -6.82 13.80 -2.25
N ASP A 104 -6.59 12.93 -3.24
CA ASP A 104 -7.52 11.88 -3.65
C ASP A 104 -7.82 10.91 -2.51
N ARG A 105 -6.80 10.49 -1.76
CA ARG A 105 -6.96 9.60 -0.62
C ARG A 105 -7.77 10.25 0.50
N ARG A 106 -7.50 11.53 0.80
CA ARG A 106 -8.26 12.32 1.77
C ARG A 106 -9.72 12.49 1.34
N HIS A 107 -9.94 12.77 0.05
CA HIS A 107 -11.27 12.87 -0.53
C HIS A 107 -12.04 11.54 -0.42
N GLN A 108 -11.42 10.42 -0.77
CA GLN A 108 -12.02 9.09 -0.65
C GLN A 108 -12.40 8.74 0.80
N VAL A 109 -11.54 9.05 1.78
CA VAL A 109 -11.83 8.82 3.21
C VAL A 109 -13.05 9.61 3.66
N LEU A 110 -13.14 10.88 3.25
CA LEU A 110 -14.24 11.75 3.62
C LEU A 110 -15.56 11.31 2.96
N MET A 111 -15.53 11.00 1.66
CA MET A 111 -16.68 10.50 0.91
C MET A 111 -17.19 9.16 1.44
N ALA A 112 -16.30 8.25 1.83
CA ALA A 112 -16.69 6.98 2.46
C ALA A 112 -17.38 7.19 3.82
N GLY A 113 -16.94 8.20 4.58
CA GLY A 113 -17.59 8.59 5.85
C GLY A 113 -18.99 9.17 5.63
N LEU A 114 -19.14 10.07 4.65
CA LEU A 114 -20.43 10.68 4.28
C LEU A 114 -21.42 9.63 3.77
N SER A 115 -20.97 8.72 2.91
CA SER A 115 -21.77 7.60 2.42
C SER A 115 -22.24 6.70 3.57
N LYS A 116 -21.40 6.41 4.56
CA LYS A 116 -21.80 5.65 5.76
C LYS A 116 -22.78 6.39 6.66
N ALA A 117 -22.80 7.72 6.61
CA ALA A 117 -23.77 8.55 7.32
C ALA A 117 -25.11 8.71 6.57
N GLY A 118 -25.24 8.14 5.37
CA GLY A 118 -26.44 8.21 4.54
C GLY A 118 -26.53 9.47 3.68
N LEU A 119 -25.46 10.28 3.60
CA LEU A 119 -25.38 11.43 2.71
C LEU A 119 -24.78 11.01 1.37
N TYR A 120 -25.66 10.78 0.40
CA TYR A 120 -25.30 10.44 -0.98
C TYR A 120 -25.57 11.58 -1.96
N ASP A 121 -26.46 12.50 -1.60
CA ASP A 121 -26.86 13.64 -2.43
C ASP A 121 -26.18 14.90 -1.88
N LEU A 122 -25.01 15.22 -2.42
CA LEU A 122 -24.23 16.40 -2.03
C LEU A 122 -24.61 17.57 -2.93
N THR A 123 -25.00 18.68 -2.32
CA THR A 123 -25.18 19.93 -3.06
C THR A 123 -23.82 20.48 -3.50
N PRO A 124 -23.77 21.40 -4.48
CA PRO A 124 -22.52 22.06 -4.88
C PRO A 124 -21.78 22.75 -3.72
N ASP A 125 -22.52 23.26 -2.74
CA ASP A 125 -21.96 23.86 -1.52
C ASP A 125 -21.30 22.79 -0.63
N ASP A 126 -21.92 21.61 -0.52
CA ASP A 126 -21.36 20.48 0.23
C ASP A 126 -20.06 19.96 -0.42
N VAL A 127 -20.01 19.90 -1.74
CA VAL A 127 -18.80 19.54 -2.49
C VAL A 127 -17.67 20.53 -2.22
N THR A 128 -17.99 21.83 -2.18
CA THR A 128 -17.02 22.89 -1.88
C THR A 128 -16.50 22.80 -0.45
N ALA A 129 -17.36 22.47 0.51
CA ALA A 129 -16.98 22.24 1.90
C ALA A 129 -16.05 21.01 2.04
N VAL A 130 -16.37 19.91 1.35
CA VAL A 130 -15.54 18.69 1.28
C VAL A 130 -14.16 19.01 0.70
N GLN A 131 -14.10 19.77 -0.40
CA GLN A 131 -12.84 20.18 -1.04
C GLN A 131 -11.97 20.99 -0.06
N THR A 132 -12.58 21.95 0.63
CA THR A 132 -11.90 22.81 1.61
C THR A 132 -11.31 22.00 2.78
N LEU A 133 -12.05 20.99 3.26
CA LEU A 133 -11.59 20.11 4.33
C LEU A 133 -10.41 19.23 3.88
N VAL A 134 -10.48 18.70 2.66
CA VAL A 134 -9.42 17.87 2.05
C VAL A 134 -8.11 18.65 1.86
N ASP A 135 -8.22 19.93 1.49
CA ASP A 135 -7.08 20.81 1.26
C ASP A 135 -6.41 21.27 2.56
N ARG A 136 -7.17 21.40 3.64
CA ARG A 136 -6.69 21.97 4.92
C ARG A 136 -6.32 20.92 5.97
N LEU A 137 -6.89 19.72 5.90
CA LEU A 137 -6.73 18.69 6.93
C LEU A 137 -5.88 17.52 6.42
N ASP A 138 -5.15 16.90 7.35
CA ASP A 138 -4.41 15.67 7.11
C ASP A 138 -5.34 14.43 7.12
N GLU A 139 -4.84 13.33 6.56
CA GLU A 139 -5.61 12.09 6.42
C GLU A 139 -6.05 11.51 7.77
N THR A 140 -5.21 11.58 8.80
CA THR A 140 -5.52 11.06 10.13
C THR A 140 -6.69 11.81 10.78
N THR A 141 -6.70 13.13 10.65
CA THR A 141 -7.81 13.97 11.10
C THR A 141 -9.10 13.66 10.35
N LEU A 142 -9.04 13.54 9.01
CA LEU A 142 -10.21 13.18 8.20
C LEU A 142 -10.75 11.78 8.50
N ARG A 143 -9.86 10.80 8.77
CA ARG A 143 -10.27 9.45 9.16
C ARG A 143 -11.01 9.44 10.50
N ARG A 144 -10.62 10.30 11.44
CA ARG A 144 -11.32 10.48 12.72
C ARG A 144 -12.71 11.10 12.53
N VAL A 145 -12.83 12.11 11.68
CA VAL A 145 -14.13 12.71 11.32
C VAL A 145 -15.03 11.70 10.62
N ALA A 146 -14.51 10.96 9.63
CA ALA A 146 -15.23 9.89 8.94
C ALA A 146 -15.69 8.78 9.90
N HIS A 147 -14.87 8.44 10.89
CA HIS A 147 -15.23 7.48 11.93
C HIS A 147 -16.39 8.00 12.80
N TRP A 148 -16.35 9.26 13.25
CA TRP A 148 -17.44 9.87 14.00
C TRP A 148 -18.75 9.90 13.19
N MET A 149 -18.67 10.24 11.91
CA MET A 149 -19.83 10.21 11.01
C MET A 149 -20.41 8.79 10.86
N ALA A 150 -19.56 7.77 10.72
CA ALA A 150 -19.99 6.39 10.63
C ALA A 150 -20.65 5.88 11.94
N VAL A 151 -20.11 6.28 13.09
CA VAL A 151 -20.67 5.95 14.42
C VAL A 151 -22.01 6.65 14.63
N ALA A 152 -22.11 7.94 14.27
CA ALA A 152 -23.34 8.71 14.38
C ALA A 152 -24.43 8.25 13.39
N GLY A 153 -24.03 7.77 12.20
CA GLY A 153 -24.92 7.24 11.17
C GLY A 153 -25.47 5.84 11.47
N SER A 154 -24.75 5.01 12.21
CA SER A 154 -25.19 3.67 12.63
C SER A 154 -26.12 3.66 13.85
N GLY A 155 -26.35 4.82 14.47
CA GLY A 155 -27.23 4.99 15.63
C GLY A 155 -28.69 5.34 15.28
N ARG A 156 -29.08 5.25 14.01
CA ARG A 156 -30.46 5.46 13.54
C ARG A 156 -31.09 4.17 13.04
#